data_AF-H3NPD5-F1
#
_entry.id   AF-H3NPD5-F1
#
_cell.length_a   1.000
_cell.length_b   1.000
_cell.length_c   1.000
_cell.angle_alpha   90.00
_cell.angle_beta   90.00
_cell.angle_gamma   90.00
#
_symmetry.space_group_name_H-M   'P 1'
#
loop_
_entity.id
_entity.type
_entity.pdbx_description
1 polymer ?
#
loop_
_entity_poly.entity_id
_entity_poly.type
_entity_poly.pdbx_seq_one_letter_code
_entity_poly.pdbx_strand_id
1 'polypeptide(L)' 'MENKKGVIRIDGFPYIHCPVCGTLVEEHDICEKCGYHNSGYGEKLDGPQGPMKLTLRECKELYEKGLPFK' A
#
# COMPACT_ATOMS: atom_id res chain seq x y z
N MET A 1 -10.75 17.33 11.81
CA MET A 1 -10.04 16.53 10.81
C MET A 1 -8.67 16.22 11.37
N GLU A 2 -8.41 14.97 11.73
CA GLU A 2 -7.12 14.58 12.31
C GLU A 2 -6.02 14.68 11.23
N ASN A 3 -4.94 15.40 11.54
CA ASN A 3 -3.73 15.41 10.72
C ASN A 3 -3.09 14.01 10.74
N LYS A 4 -3.55 13.12 9.86
CA LYS A 4 -2.91 11.81 9.62
C LYS A 4 -1.54 12.05 8.96
N LYS A 5 -0.48 12.08 9.78
CA LYS A 5 0.90 12.19 9.29
C LYS A 5 1.17 11.11 8.24
N GLY A 6 1.49 11.47 7.00
CA GLY A 6 1.80 10.51 5.93
C GLY A 6 0.72 10.35 4.86
N VAL A 7 -0.41 11.08 4.96
CA VAL A 7 -1.39 11.22 3.88
C VAL A 7 -1.16 12.56 3.16
N ILE A 8 -1.04 12.52 1.83
CA ILE A 8 -0.91 13.66 0.93
C ILE A 8 -2.28 13.90 0.28
N ARG A 9 -2.71 15.15 0.10
CA ARG A 9 -3.96 15.46 -0.62
C ARG A 9 -3.66 16.03 -1.99
N ILE A 10 -4.20 15.42 -3.04
CA ILE A 10 -4.11 15.88 -4.44
C ILE A 10 -5.54 15.98 -4.97
N ASP A 11 -5.93 17.16 -5.43
CA ASP A 11 -7.29 17.43 -5.95
C ASP A 11 -8.44 17.00 -5.03
N GLY A 12 -8.20 17.01 -3.71
CA GLY A 12 -9.16 16.60 -2.69
C GLY A 12 -9.13 15.11 -2.33
N PHE A 13 -8.39 14.28 -3.07
CA PHE A 13 -8.26 12.85 -2.83
C PHE A 13 -7.03 12.52 -1.96
N PRO A 14 -7.11 11.53 -1.07
CA PRO A 14 -6.00 11.09 -0.23
C PRO A 14 -5.04 10.17 -0.99
N TYR A 15 -3.75 10.44 -0.87
CA TYR A 15 -2.65 9.65 -1.42
C TYR A 15 -1.69 9.25 -0.30
N ILE A 16 -1.06 8.09 -0.46
CA ILE A 16 -0.01 7.59 0.43
C ILE A 16 1.20 7.14 -0.38
N HIS A 17 2.36 7.07 0.28
CA HIS A 17 3.47 6.31 -0.29
C HIS A 17 3.18 4.82 -0.15
N CYS A 18 3.17 4.09 -1.27
CA CYS A 18 3.01 2.65 -1.31
C CYS A 18 4.00 2.02 -0.31
N PRO A 19 3.53 1.27 0.68
CA PRO A 19 4.40 0.77 1.74
C PRO A 19 5.37 -0.31 1.25
N VAL A 20 5.18 -0.84 0.04
CA VAL A 20 6.08 -1.81 -0.60
C VAL A 20 7.19 -1.12 -1.41
N CYS A 21 6.84 -0.23 -2.33
CA CYS A 21 7.79 0.31 -3.32
C CYS A 21 8.01 1.83 -3.25
N GLY A 22 7.35 2.53 -2.33
CA GLY A 22 7.47 3.97 -2.09
C GLY A 22 6.77 4.88 -3.11
N THR A 23 6.18 4.32 -4.17
CA THR A 23 5.47 5.09 -5.21
C THR A 23 4.21 5.71 -4.65
N LEU A 24 3.89 6.93 -5.06
CA LEU A 24 2.66 7.59 -4.66
C LEU A 24 1.46 6.85 -5.26
N VAL A 25 0.48 6.51 -4.44
CA VAL A 25 -0.73 5.78 -4.83
C VAL A 25 -1.92 6.36 -4.07
N GLU A 26 -3.09 6.37 -4.69
CA GLU A 26 -4.33 6.78 -4.02
C GLU A 26 -4.64 5.82 -2.85
N GLU A 27 -5.19 6.36 -1.76
CA GLU A 27 -5.63 5.54 -0.61
C GLU A 27 -6.72 4.55 -1.06
N HIS A 28 -6.61 3.29 -0.66
CA HIS A 28 -7.54 2.21 -1.05
C HIS A 28 -7.52 1.79 -2.52
N ASP A 29 -6.40 2.01 -3.22
CA ASP A 29 -6.20 1.65 -4.63
C ASP A 29 -5.02 0.66 -4.85
N ILE A 30 -4.82 0.23 -6.09
CA ILE A 30 -3.75 -0.65 -6.54
C ILE A 30 -2.55 0.18 -6.98
N CYS A 31 -1.38 -0.09 -6.41
CA CYS A 31 -0.16 0.55 -6.86
C CYS A 31 0.25 0.05 -8.25
N GLU A 32 0.16 0.92 -9.27
CA GLU A 32 0.51 0.56 -10.66
C GLU A 32 1.95 0.07 -10.85
N LYS A 33 2.87 0.44 -9.94
CA LYS A 33 4.29 0.05 -10.03
C LYS A 33 4.54 -1.39 -9.57
N CYS A 34 3.97 -1.80 -8.45
CA CYS A 34 4.26 -3.12 -7.87
C CYS A 34 3.05 -4.05 -7.80
N GLY A 35 1.84 -3.56 -8.06
CA GLY A 35 0.59 -4.32 -7.96
C GLY A 35 0.07 -4.49 -6.53
N TYR A 36 0.59 -3.75 -5.54
CA TYR A 36 0.13 -3.87 -4.16
C TYR A 36 -1.22 -3.17 -3.97
N HIS A 37 -2.21 -3.89 -3.44
CA HIS A 37 -3.53 -3.35 -3.08
C HIS A 37 -3.46 -2.75 -1.67
N ASN A 38 -3.44 -1.42 -1.55
CA ASN A 38 -3.27 -0.78 -0.25
C ASN A 38 -4.58 -0.68 0.54
N SER A 39 -4.52 -0.89 1.86
CA SER A 39 -5.68 -0.75 2.76
C SER A 39 -5.83 0.66 3.34
N GLY A 40 -5.08 1.62 2.81
CA GLY A 40 -5.01 3.00 3.27
C GLY A 40 -3.98 3.27 4.36
N TYR A 41 -4.05 4.47 4.94
CA TYR A 41 -3.10 4.90 5.95
C TYR A 41 -3.15 4.04 7.24
N GLY A 42 -1.98 3.74 7.79
CA GLY A 42 -1.85 2.93 9.02
C GLY A 42 -1.86 1.42 8.77
N GLU A 43 -1.56 1.01 7.53
CA GLU A 43 -1.43 -0.38 7.15
C GLU A 43 -0.44 -1.12 8.05
N LYS A 44 -0.86 -2.31 8.50
CA LYS A 44 -0.08 -3.14 9.42
C LYS A 44 0.83 -4.06 8.63
N LEU A 45 2.00 -4.35 9.19
CA LEU A 45 2.97 -5.26 8.59
C LEU A 45 2.39 -6.68 8.42
N ASP A 46 1.60 -7.09 9.41
CA ASP A 46 0.86 -8.36 9.46
C ASP A 46 -0.58 -8.06 9.91
N GLY A 47 -1.58 -8.73 9.33
CA GLY A 47 -3.00 -8.47 9.60
C GLY A 47 -3.97 -9.27 8.73
N PRO A 48 -5.30 -9.03 8.86
CA PRO A 48 -6.29 -9.66 8.00
C PRO A 48 -5.96 -9.37 6.54
N GLN A 49 -5.81 -10.43 5.75
CA GLN A 49 -5.45 -10.30 4.34
C GLN A 49 -6.69 -9.85 3.56
N GLY A 50 -6.54 -8.75 2.81
CA GLY A 50 -7.53 -8.33 1.83
C GLY A 50 -7.62 -9.31 0.65
N PRO A 51 -8.25 -8.90 -0.47
CA PRO A 51 -8.41 -9.75 -1.65
C PRO A 51 -7.11 -10.37 -2.19
N MET A 52 -5.98 -9.70 -1.95
CA MET A 52 -4.64 -10.13 -2.36
C MET A 52 -4.09 -11.31 -1.55
N LYS A 53 -4.73 -11.72 -0.44
CA LYS A 53 -4.32 -12.88 0.39
C LYS A 53 -2.85 -12.91 0.84
N LEU A 54 -2.22 -11.73 0.90
CA LEU A 54 -0.85 -11.53 1.34
C LEU A 54 -0.78 -10.41 2.37
N THR A 55 0.11 -10.57 3.33
CA THR A 55 0.49 -9.52 4.27
C THR A 55 1.41 -8.49 3.60
N LEU A 56 1.51 -7.30 4.19
CA LEU A 56 2.48 -6.29 3.73
C LEU A 56 3.91 -6.82 3.81
N ARG A 57 4.23 -7.64 4.82
CA ARG A 57 5.52 -8.33 4.93
C ARG A 57 5.79 -9.22 3.72
N GLU A 58 4.89 -10.13 3.41
CA GLU A 58 5.04 -11.05 2.26
C GLU A 58 5.17 -10.27 0.95
N CYS A 59 4.42 -9.19 0.77
CA CYS A 59 4.52 -8.36 -0.43
C CYS A 59 5.88 -7.67 -0.54
N LYS A 60 6.46 -7.19 0.56
CA LYS A 60 7.83 -6.65 0.58
C LYS A 60 8.86 -7.70 0.20
N GLU A 61 8.77 -8.89 0.78
CA GLU A 61 9.68 -10.00 0.47
C GLU A 61 9.57 -10.47 -0.99
N LEU A 62 8.35 -10.56 -1.54
CA LEU A 62 8.13 -10.90 -2.95
C LEU A 62 8.67 -9.80 -3.87
N TYR A 63 8.46 -8.52 -3.51
CA TYR A 63 8.99 -7.39 -4.27
C TYR A 63 10.52 -7.37 -4.32
N GLU A 64 11.18 -7.60 -3.19
CA GLU A 64 12.64 -7.71 -3.11
C GLU A 64 13.19 -8.88 -3.94
N LYS A 65 12.42 -9.97 -4.04
CA LYS A 65 12.74 -11.14 -4.87
C LYS A 65 12.35 -10.99 -6.34
N GLY A 66 11.68 -9.90 -6.73
CA GLY A 66 11.13 -9.71 -8.08
C GLY A 66 10.04 -10.71 -8.46
N LEU A 67 9.32 -11.24 -7.46
CA LEU A 67 8.25 -12.22 -7.63
C LEU A 67 6.86 -11.54 -7.63
N PRO A 68 5.88 -12.10 -8.37
CA PRO A 68 4.52 -11.57 -8.36
C PRO A 68 3.81 -11.81 -7.03
N PHE A 69 2.88 -10.93 -6.69
CA PHE A 69 1.93 -11.11 -5.58
C PHE A 69 0.87 -12.13 -6.04
N LYS A 70 0.64 -13.19 -5.25
CA LYS A 70 -0.27 -14.31 -5.55
C LYS A 70 -1.22 -14.58 -4.40
#